data_AF-A0A951Z8W0-F1
#
_entry.id   AF-A0A951Z8W0-F1
#
_cell.length_a   1.000
_cell.length_b   1.000
_cell.length_c   1.000
_cell.angle_alpha   90.00
_cell.angle_beta   90.00
_cell.angle_gamma   90.00
#
_symmetry.space_group_name_H-M   'P 1'
#
loop_
_entity.id
_entity.type
_entity.pdbx_description
1 polymer ?
#
loop_
_entity_poly.entity_id
_entity_poly.type
_entity_poly.pdbx_seq_one_letter_code
_entity_poly.pdbx_strand_id
1 'polypeptide(L)'
;GLVADLEPVLALARACGAFVIEDAAQALGAREGGQSVGLRGDAGFFSLAAGKGLSIYEGGLLLARDDTLRSALQTTGSAAVPVHGGWEWRRSLELLGLAALYRPRGLWLAYGVPLRRALRRGDPVTAIGDRFPDAIPFHRVGRWRRGVGSRAARRLPAFLAANRERALARIERLRALPGVTVFGERAGTRGSWPFLLLTLPRAQQAEAVLAELWGAGLGLSRPFIHALPDYAYLAGRVPDTPMPRAADFAARALSISNSHWLDEEAFAHILQVLARHLG
;
A
#
# COMPACT_ATOMS: atom_id res chain seq x y z
N GLY A 1 -2.96 -4.11 3.44
CA GLY A 1 -2.60 -5.52 3.21
C GLY A 1 -3.15 -6.43 4.30
N LEU A 2 -3.02 -6.03 5.57
CA LEU A 2 -3.69 -6.67 6.70
C LEU A 2 -5.14 -6.18 6.82
N VAL A 3 -5.97 -6.95 7.56
CA VAL A 3 -7.40 -6.69 7.72
C VAL A 3 -7.67 -6.00 9.07
N ALA A 4 -8.18 -4.77 9.00
CA ALA A 4 -8.62 -4.03 10.18
C ALA A 4 -9.83 -4.71 10.84
N ASP A 5 -10.05 -4.47 12.13
CA ASP A 5 -11.30 -4.84 12.78
C ASP A 5 -12.34 -3.75 12.50
N LEU A 6 -13.32 -4.09 11.67
CA LEU A 6 -14.36 -3.16 11.26
C LEU A 6 -15.60 -3.19 12.14
N GLU A 7 -15.76 -4.16 13.06
CA GLU A 7 -17.00 -4.28 13.82
C GLU A 7 -17.32 -3.01 14.65
N PRO A 8 -16.35 -2.40 15.36
CA PRO A 8 -16.61 -1.17 16.09
C PRO A 8 -17.02 0.00 15.16
N VAL A 9 -16.41 0.09 13.98
CA VAL A 9 -16.69 1.16 13.00
C VAL A 9 -18.10 0.99 12.42
N LEU A 10 -18.45 -0.25 12.04
CA LEU A 10 -19.78 -0.56 11.50
C LEU A 10 -20.88 -0.33 12.55
N ALA A 11 -20.63 -0.69 13.82
CA ALA A 11 -21.57 -0.45 14.90
C ALA A 11 -21.84 1.05 15.11
N LEU A 12 -20.77 1.86 15.12
CA LEU A 12 -20.87 3.32 15.24
C LEU A 12 -21.62 3.92 14.05
N ALA A 13 -21.25 3.53 12.83
CA ALA A 13 -21.87 4.06 11.61
C ALA A 13 -23.37 3.75 11.55
N ARG A 14 -23.78 2.54 11.94
CA ARG A 14 -25.21 2.16 12.06
C ARG A 14 -25.94 3.03 13.07
N ALA A 15 -25.33 3.34 14.21
CA ALA A 15 -25.95 4.13 15.26
C ALA A 15 -26.22 5.59 14.85
N CYS A 16 -25.40 6.16 13.96
CA CYS A 16 -25.55 7.53 13.49
C CYS A 16 -26.04 7.65 12.03
N GLY A 17 -26.42 6.54 11.39
CA GLY A 17 -26.87 6.53 9.99
C GLY A 17 -25.78 6.93 8.98
N ALA A 18 -24.50 6.76 9.32
CA ALA A 18 -23.39 7.09 8.43
C ALA A 18 -23.08 5.93 7.47
N PHE A 19 -22.61 6.28 6.28
CA PHE A 19 -22.07 5.32 5.33
C PHE A 19 -20.63 4.90 5.70
N VAL A 20 -20.29 3.66 5.40
CA VAL A 20 -18.94 3.11 5.54
C VAL A 20 -18.36 2.80 4.16
N ILE A 21 -17.25 3.47 3.85
CA ILE A 21 -16.46 3.21 2.65
C ILE A 21 -15.16 2.53 3.06
N GLU A 22 -14.95 1.31 2.57
CA GLU A 22 -13.71 0.56 2.81
C GLU A 22 -12.65 0.89 1.75
N ASP A 23 -11.58 1.56 2.17
CA ASP A 23 -10.35 1.64 1.38
C ASP A 23 -9.58 0.31 1.46
N ALA A 24 -9.76 -0.53 0.43
CA ALA A 24 -9.03 -1.78 0.25
C ALA A 24 -7.92 -1.64 -0.80
N ALA A 25 -7.41 -0.43 -1.07
CA ALA A 25 -6.44 -0.16 -2.12
C ALA A 25 -5.14 -0.96 -2.00
N GLN A 26 -4.75 -1.39 -0.79
CA GLN A 26 -3.59 -2.25 -0.52
C GLN A 26 -3.97 -3.67 -0.08
N ALA A 27 -5.23 -4.08 -0.24
CA ALA A 27 -5.78 -5.29 0.37
C ALA A 27 -6.54 -6.20 -0.61
N LEU A 28 -6.35 -6.03 -1.92
CA LEU A 28 -6.95 -6.93 -2.91
C LEU A 28 -6.55 -8.39 -2.63
N GLY A 29 -7.56 -9.23 -2.39
CA GLY A 29 -7.41 -10.64 -2.05
C GLY A 29 -7.28 -10.95 -0.56
N ALA A 30 -7.24 -9.95 0.31
CA ALA A 30 -7.36 -10.14 1.76
C ALA A 30 -8.79 -10.58 2.12
N ARG A 31 -8.93 -11.35 3.20
CA ARG A 31 -10.18 -11.98 3.61
C ARG A 31 -10.40 -11.97 5.11
N GLU A 32 -11.66 -11.99 5.52
CA GLU A 32 -12.12 -12.22 6.90
C GLU A 32 -13.32 -13.16 6.86
N GLY A 33 -13.31 -14.23 7.67
CA GLY A 33 -14.42 -15.20 7.69
C GLY A 33 -14.71 -15.84 6.32
N GLY A 34 -13.68 -15.99 5.47
CA GLY A 34 -13.81 -16.49 4.10
C GLY A 34 -14.31 -15.46 3.08
N GLN A 35 -14.82 -14.30 3.50
CA GLN A 35 -15.29 -13.23 2.64
C GLN A 35 -14.17 -12.24 2.29
N SER A 36 -14.27 -11.58 1.13
CA SER A 36 -13.32 -10.52 0.75
C SER A 36 -13.52 -9.28 1.61
N VAL A 37 -12.43 -8.59 1.96
CA VAL A 37 -12.50 -7.19 2.44
C VAL A 37 -13.08 -6.28 1.36
N GLY A 38 -13.50 -5.07 1.72
CA GLY A 38 -14.12 -4.12 0.78
C GLY A 38 -15.60 -4.41 0.49
N LEU A 39 -16.20 -5.38 1.20
CA LEU A 39 -17.59 -5.83 1.06
C LEU A 39 -18.36 -5.83 2.39
N ARG A 40 -17.76 -5.35 3.49
CA ARG A 40 -18.33 -5.24 4.83
C ARG A 40 -18.96 -3.87 5.12
N GLY A 41 -18.50 -2.81 4.46
CA GLY A 41 -19.15 -1.50 4.44
C GLY A 41 -20.27 -1.41 3.40
N ASP A 42 -20.73 -0.20 3.10
CA ASP A 42 -21.72 0.08 2.06
C ASP A 42 -21.07 0.10 0.68
N ALA A 43 -19.84 0.62 0.61
CA ALA A 43 -19.01 0.60 -0.57
C ALA A 43 -17.55 0.24 -0.22
N GLY A 44 -16.81 -0.22 -1.21
CA GLY A 44 -15.39 -0.47 -1.07
C GLY A 44 -14.67 -0.32 -2.39
N PHE A 45 -13.37 -0.03 -2.34
CA PHE A 45 -12.57 0.11 -3.54
C PHE A 45 -11.20 -0.56 -3.45
N PHE A 46 -10.73 -1.00 -4.62
CA PHE A 46 -9.40 -1.56 -4.80
C PHE A 46 -8.63 -0.70 -5.80
N SER A 47 -7.33 -0.53 -5.56
CA SER A 47 -6.43 0.12 -6.50
C SER A 47 -5.71 -0.95 -7.32
N LEU A 48 -5.57 -0.68 -8.62
CA LEU A 48 -4.79 -1.47 -9.56
C LEU A 48 -3.61 -0.63 -10.11
N ALA A 49 -3.15 0.34 -9.33
CA ALA A 49 -2.02 1.19 -9.68
C ALA A 49 -0.68 0.43 -9.66
N ALA A 50 0.41 1.06 -10.10
CA ALA A 50 1.75 0.54 -9.94
C ALA A 50 2.05 0.26 -8.44
N GLY A 51 2.76 -0.83 -8.16
CA GLY A 51 3.07 -1.25 -6.77
C GLY A 51 1.97 -2.07 -6.08
N LYS A 52 0.80 -2.28 -6.71
CA LYS A 52 -0.25 -3.18 -6.20
C LYS A 52 0.01 -4.62 -6.63
N GLY A 53 -0.50 -5.59 -5.86
CA GLY A 53 -0.33 -7.02 -6.15
C GLY A 53 -0.89 -7.44 -7.52
N LEU A 54 -1.98 -6.82 -7.94
CA LEU A 54 -2.46 -6.82 -9.32
C LEU A 54 -2.41 -5.39 -9.84
N SER A 55 -1.68 -5.15 -10.92
CA SER A 55 -1.51 -3.81 -11.49
C SER A 55 -1.87 -3.76 -12.96
N ILE A 56 -2.54 -2.68 -13.35
CA ILE A 56 -2.72 -2.22 -14.74
C ILE A 56 -2.11 -0.82 -14.91
N TYR A 57 -1.07 -0.55 -14.11
CA TYR A 57 -0.35 0.71 -13.93
C TYR A 57 -1.17 1.83 -13.29
N GLU A 58 -2.42 2.05 -13.73
CA GLU A 58 -3.35 3.00 -13.13
C GLU A 58 -4.80 2.50 -13.29
N GLY A 59 -5.59 2.57 -12.23
CA GLY A 59 -7.00 2.20 -12.25
C GLY A 59 -7.46 1.63 -10.93
N GLY A 60 -8.72 1.22 -10.88
CA GLY A 60 -9.31 0.67 -9.67
C GLY A 60 -10.62 -0.06 -9.94
N LEU A 61 -11.13 -0.67 -8.88
CA LEU A 61 -12.43 -1.31 -8.83
C LEU A 61 -13.23 -0.62 -7.73
N LEU A 62 -14.50 -0.34 -8.00
CA LEU A 62 -15.44 0.19 -7.04
C LEU A 62 -16.58 -0.80 -6.88
N LEU A 63 -16.93 -1.11 -5.64
CA LEU A 63 -17.94 -2.09 -5.26
C LEU A 63 -18.94 -1.42 -4.34
N ALA A 64 -20.17 -1.90 -4.41
CA ALA A 64 -21.26 -1.49 -3.53
C ALA A 64 -22.08 -2.71 -3.13
N ARG A 65 -22.54 -2.67 -1.87
CA ARG A 65 -23.31 -3.74 -1.23
C ARG A 65 -24.65 -3.96 -1.92
N ASP A 66 -25.45 -2.91 -2.05
CA ASP A 66 -26.78 -2.96 -2.65
C ASP A 66 -26.78 -2.47 -4.10
N ASP A 67 -27.83 -2.86 -4.82
CA ASP A 67 -27.98 -2.55 -6.24
C ASP A 67 -28.29 -1.06 -6.49
N THR A 68 -28.98 -0.39 -5.57
CA THR A 68 -29.32 1.04 -5.71
C THR A 68 -28.06 1.90 -5.69
N LEU A 69 -27.18 1.71 -4.70
CA LEU A 69 -25.90 2.39 -4.61
C LEU A 69 -25.00 2.01 -5.78
N ARG A 70 -24.97 0.72 -6.18
CA ARG A 70 -24.20 0.28 -7.34
C ARG A 70 -24.64 0.99 -8.63
N SER A 71 -25.94 1.08 -8.88
CA SER A 71 -26.50 1.77 -10.04
C SER A 71 -26.19 3.27 -10.00
N ALA A 72 -26.30 3.92 -8.84
CA ALA A 72 -25.93 5.31 -8.67
C ALA A 72 -24.44 5.55 -9.01
N LEU A 73 -23.53 4.73 -8.46
CA LEU A 73 -22.10 4.81 -8.74
C LEU A 73 -21.78 4.57 -10.23
N GLN A 74 -22.47 3.65 -10.88
CA GLN A 74 -22.31 3.38 -12.31
C GLN A 74 -22.78 4.57 -13.18
N THR A 75 -23.92 5.16 -12.86
CA THR A 75 -24.44 6.34 -13.55
C THR A 75 -23.49 7.53 -13.36
N THR A 76 -23.11 7.84 -12.12
CA THR A 76 -22.17 8.93 -11.81
C THR A 76 -20.82 8.69 -12.49
N GLY A 77 -20.28 7.47 -12.43
CA GLY A 77 -19.02 7.13 -13.09
C GLY A 77 -19.10 7.17 -14.62
N SER A 78 -20.27 6.91 -15.21
CA SER A 78 -20.48 7.04 -16.66
C SER A 78 -20.52 8.49 -17.11
N ALA A 79 -21.11 9.38 -16.31
CA ALA A 79 -21.20 10.80 -16.59
C ALA A 79 -19.89 11.58 -16.25
N ALA A 80 -19.25 11.26 -15.13
CA ALA A 80 -18.14 12.04 -14.59
C ALA A 80 -16.74 11.58 -15.03
N VAL A 81 -16.57 10.31 -15.43
CA VAL A 81 -15.26 9.77 -15.81
C VAL A 81 -15.02 9.93 -17.31
N PRO A 82 -14.10 10.81 -17.72
CA PRO A 82 -13.90 11.12 -19.13
C PRO A 82 -13.19 9.98 -19.87
N VAL A 83 -13.37 9.93 -21.18
CA VAL A 83 -12.63 9.04 -22.07
C VAL A 83 -11.52 9.86 -22.73
N HIS A 84 -10.28 9.66 -22.29
CA HIS A 84 -9.12 10.37 -22.84
C HIS A 84 -8.19 9.40 -23.56
N GLY A 85 -8.31 9.32 -24.89
CA GLY A 85 -7.54 8.38 -25.71
C GLY A 85 -6.02 8.54 -25.59
N GLY A 86 -5.53 9.78 -25.58
CA GLY A 86 -4.10 10.05 -25.40
C GLY A 86 -3.59 9.62 -24.02
N TRP A 87 -4.38 9.83 -22.97
CA TRP A 87 -4.03 9.38 -21.62
C TRP A 87 -4.02 7.86 -21.53
N GLU A 88 -5.01 7.18 -22.12
CA GLU A 88 -5.07 5.71 -22.16
C GLU A 88 -3.88 5.10 -22.91
N TRP A 89 -3.48 5.72 -24.03
CA TRP A 89 -2.27 5.33 -24.76
C TRP A 89 -1.02 5.46 -23.90
N ARG A 90 -0.85 6.60 -23.22
CA ARG A 90 0.27 6.83 -22.31
C ARG A 90 0.30 5.78 -21.19
N ARG A 91 -0.82 5.57 -20.49
CA ARG A 91 -0.93 4.58 -19.40
C ARG A 91 -0.67 3.16 -19.90
N SER A 92 -0.99 2.87 -21.17
CA SER A 92 -0.70 1.58 -21.78
C SER A 92 0.79 1.38 -22.05
N LEU A 93 1.49 2.41 -22.55
CA LEU A 93 2.94 2.39 -22.70
C LEU A 93 3.65 2.26 -21.35
N GLU A 94 3.18 2.97 -20.33
CA GLU A 94 3.74 2.87 -18.98
C GLU A 94 3.50 1.50 -18.34
N LEU A 95 2.38 0.83 -18.63
CA LEU A 95 2.15 -0.57 -18.23
C LEU A 95 3.15 -1.53 -18.90
N LEU A 96 3.45 -1.33 -20.19
CA LEU A 96 4.50 -2.09 -20.89
C LEU A 96 5.88 -1.80 -20.31
N GLY A 97 6.18 -0.52 -20.02
CA GLY A 97 7.42 -0.10 -19.39
C GLY A 97 7.59 -0.71 -18.00
N LEU A 98 6.52 -0.71 -17.19
CA LEU A 98 6.50 -1.40 -15.91
C LEU A 98 6.81 -2.89 -16.10
N ALA A 99 6.14 -3.57 -17.03
CA ALA A 99 6.39 -4.99 -17.29
C ALA A 99 7.84 -5.28 -17.73
N ALA A 100 8.42 -4.41 -18.57
CA ALA A 100 9.80 -4.55 -19.05
C ALA A 100 10.84 -4.28 -17.95
N LEU A 101 10.58 -3.32 -17.07
CA LEU A 101 11.49 -2.88 -16.01
C LEU A 101 11.21 -3.54 -14.65
N TYR A 102 10.24 -4.45 -14.54
CA TYR A 102 9.92 -5.17 -13.31
C TYR A 102 10.97 -6.25 -12.97
N ARG A 103 12.22 -5.81 -12.83
CA ARG A 103 13.40 -6.59 -12.45
C ARG A 103 14.28 -5.70 -11.55
N PRO A 104 15.14 -6.25 -10.68
CA PRO A 104 15.87 -5.47 -9.68
C PRO A 104 16.61 -4.24 -10.26
N ARG A 105 17.35 -4.41 -11.36
CA ARG A 105 18.06 -3.30 -12.04
C ARG A 105 17.12 -2.24 -12.63
N GLY A 106 15.99 -2.66 -13.20
CA GLY A 106 14.98 -1.76 -13.76
C GLY A 106 14.24 -0.97 -12.67
N LEU A 107 13.88 -1.64 -11.57
CA LEU A 107 13.27 -1.01 -10.40
C LEU A 107 14.22 -0.02 -9.73
N TRP A 108 15.52 -0.34 -9.69
CA TRP A 108 16.53 0.59 -9.19
C TRP A 108 16.58 1.88 -10.00
N LEU A 109 16.49 1.80 -11.33
CA LEU A 109 16.43 2.96 -12.21
C LEU A 109 15.13 3.75 -12.03
N ALA A 110 13.98 3.06 -12.08
CA ALA A 110 12.67 3.68 -12.07
C ALA A 110 12.28 4.29 -10.71
N TYR A 111 12.65 3.64 -9.61
CA TYR A 111 12.24 4.04 -8.26
C TYR A 111 13.42 4.39 -7.35
N GLY A 112 14.52 3.63 -7.42
CA GLY A 112 15.68 3.86 -6.56
C GLY A 112 16.42 5.18 -6.84
N VAL A 113 16.58 5.56 -8.12
CA VAL A 113 17.26 6.80 -8.49
C VAL A 113 16.48 8.04 -8.04
N PRO A 114 15.15 8.16 -8.32
CA PRO A 114 14.34 9.24 -7.76
C PRO A 114 14.39 9.30 -6.23
N LEU A 115 14.24 8.14 -5.55
CA LEU A 115 14.33 8.03 -4.10
C LEU A 115 15.63 8.65 -3.56
N ARG A 116 16.79 8.20 -4.05
CA ARG A 116 18.10 8.72 -3.62
C ARG A 116 18.31 10.18 -3.96
N ARG A 117 17.67 10.71 -5.00
CA ARG A 117 17.72 12.14 -5.32
C ARG A 117 16.91 12.95 -4.31
N ALA A 118 15.72 12.48 -3.92
CA ALA A 118 14.88 13.13 -2.92
C ALA A 118 15.54 13.11 -1.53
N LEU A 119 16.08 11.96 -1.11
CA LEU A 119 16.80 11.83 0.16
C LEU A 119 18.02 12.77 0.24
N ARG A 120 18.81 12.89 -0.83
CA ARG A 120 19.94 13.84 -0.90
C ARG A 120 19.53 15.32 -0.79
N ARG A 121 18.27 15.64 -1.06
CA ARG A 121 17.69 16.99 -0.92
C ARG A 121 17.03 17.21 0.44
N GLY A 122 17.04 16.21 1.33
CA GLY A 122 16.32 16.27 2.61
C GLY A 122 14.80 16.28 2.45
N ASP A 123 14.26 15.67 1.38
CA ASP A 123 12.82 15.63 1.09
C ASP A 123 12.26 14.20 1.25
N PRO A 124 11.99 13.75 2.49
CA PRO A 124 11.48 12.40 2.75
C PRO A 124 10.04 12.19 2.25
N VAL A 125 9.25 13.26 2.10
CA VAL A 125 7.86 13.19 1.59
C VAL A 125 7.87 12.84 0.11
N THR A 126 8.74 13.47 -0.68
CA THR A 126 8.93 13.07 -2.08
C THR A 126 9.62 11.71 -2.19
N ALA A 127 10.50 11.36 -1.26
CA ALA A 127 11.21 10.08 -1.24
C ALA A 127 10.26 8.87 -1.14
N ILE A 128 9.23 8.95 -0.28
CA ILE A 128 8.20 7.91 -0.17
C ILE A 128 7.14 7.99 -1.28
N GLY A 129 6.96 9.17 -1.89
CA GLY A 129 5.92 9.43 -2.90
C GLY A 129 4.57 9.88 -2.32
N ASP A 130 4.55 10.47 -1.13
CA ASP A 130 3.34 10.89 -0.41
C ASP A 130 2.85 12.30 -0.80
N ARG A 131 3.47 12.90 -1.82
CA ARG A 131 3.03 14.20 -2.35
C ARG A 131 2.03 14.00 -3.47
N PHE A 132 0.76 14.26 -3.17
CA PHE A 132 -0.32 14.18 -4.16
C PHE A 132 -0.68 15.59 -4.68
N PRO A 133 -0.86 15.76 -5.99
CA PRO A 133 -1.38 17.01 -6.54
C PRO A 133 -2.87 17.18 -6.19
N ASP A 134 -3.32 18.43 -6.10
CA ASP A 134 -4.73 18.77 -5.83
C ASP A 134 -5.69 18.23 -6.91
N ALA A 135 -5.21 18.18 -8.17
CA ALA A 135 -5.93 17.60 -9.29
C ALA A 135 -5.35 16.21 -9.60
N ILE A 136 -6.15 15.17 -9.38
CA ILE A 136 -5.82 13.81 -9.78
C ILE A 136 -6.45 13.58 -11.15
N PRO A 137 -5.66 13.45 -12.25
CA PRO A 137 -6.20 13.09 -13.53
C PRO A 137 -6.78 11.68 -13.46
N PHE A 138 -8.01 11.51 -13.92
CA PHE A 138 -8.63 10.20 -14.03
C PHE A 138 -9.33 10.07 -15.38
N HIS A 139 -9.36 8.84 -15.91
CA HIS A 139 -10.04 8.51 -17.15
C HIS A 139 -10.62 7.10 -17.09
N ARG A 140 -11.47 6.79 -18.07
CA ARG A 140 -11.99 5.44 -18.26
C ARG A 140 -10.88 4.50 -18.75
N VAL A 141 -10.61 3.45 -17.97
CA VAL A 141 -9.64 2.40 -18.33
C VAL A 141 -10.04 1.73 -19.64
N GLY A 142 -9.14 1.68 -20.62
CA GLY A 142 -9.36 1.10 -21.93
C GLY A 142 -9.48 -0.44 -21.95
N ARG A 143 -10.03 -0.97 -23.05
CA ARG A 143 -10.29 -2.41 -23.21
C ARG A 143 -9.04 -3.26 -23.04
N TRP A 144 -7.91 -2.82 -23.59
CA TRP A 144 -6.65 -3.56 -23.54
C TRP A 144 -6.15 -3.73 -22.09
N ARG A 145 -6.05 -2.64 -21.31
CA ARG A 145 -5.61 -2.69 -19.91
C ARG A 145 -6.57 -3.51 -19.04
N ARG A 146 -7.89 -3.42 -19.27
CA ARG A 146 -8.87 -4.32 -18.61
C ARG A 146 -8.59 -5.80 -18.94
N GLY A 147 -8.25 -6.10 -20.20
CA GLY A 147 -7.85 -7.44 -20.62
C GLY A 147 -6.57 -7.94 -19.93
N VAL A 148 -5.56 -7.08 -19.78
CA VAL A 148 -4.35 -7.39 -19.01
C VAL A 148 -4.70 -7.72 -17.55
N GLY A 149 -5.52 -6.88 -16.91
CA GLY A 149 -5.98 -7.10 -15.53
C GLY A 149 -6.76 -8.41 -15.37
N SER A 150 -7.69 -8.71 -16.28
CA SER A 150 -8.46 -9.96 -16.27
C SER A 150 -7.57 -11.21 -16.40
N ARG A 151 -6.56 -11.19 -17.27
CA ARG A 151 -5.58 -12.28 -17.39
C ARG A 151 -4.71 -12.40 -16.15
N ALA A 152 -4.29 -11.27 -15.56
CA ALA A 152 -3.53 -11.27 -14.33
C ALA A 152 -4.32 -11.82 -13.14
N ALA A 153 -5.63 -11.52 -13.06
CA ALA A 153 -6.51 -11.98 -11.97
C ALA A 153 -6.54 -13.50 -11.83
N ARG A 154 -6.40 -14.25 -12.93
CA ARG A 154 -6.33 -15.73 -12.89
C ARG A 154 -5.12 -16.26 -12.13
N ARG A 155 -4.03 -15.50 -12.09
CA ARG A 155 -2.77 -15.85 -11.40
C ARG A 155 -2.72 -15.31 -9.96
N LEU A 156 -3.64 -14.43 -9.60
CA LEU A 156 -3.63 -13.73 -8.31
C LEU A 156 -3.72 -14.69 -7.11
N PRO A 157 -4.56 -15.74 -7.09
CA PRO A 157 -4.62 -16.64 -5.93
C PRO A 157 -3.28 -17.32 -5.61
N ALA A 158 -2.58 -17.83 -6.62
CA ALA A 158 -1.26 -18.45 -6.44
C ALA A 158 -0.21 -17.43 -5.97
N PHE A 159 -0.24 -16.22 -6.54
CA PHE A 159 0.64 -15.13 -6.10
C PHE A 159 0.41 -14.75 -4.63
N LEU A 160 -0.85 -14.63 -4.20
CA LEU A 160 -1.18 -14.30 -2.81
C LEU A 160 -0.79 -15.43 -1.84
N ALA A 161 -0.95 -16.69 -2.24
CA ALA A 161 -0.50 -17.83 -1.44
C ALA A 161 1.02 -17.79 -1.22
N ALA A 162 1.79 -17.59 -2.28
CA ALA A 162 3.25 -17.47 -2.19
C ALA A 162 3.72 -16.24 -1.39
N ASN A 163 3.01 -15.11 -1.50
CA ASN A 163 3.28 -13.93 -0.66
C ASN A 163 3.05 -14.22 0.82
N ARG A 164 1.95 -14.90 1.14
CA ARG A 164 1.63 -15.25 2.53
C ARG A 164 2.67 -16.18 3.12
N GLU A 165 3.05 -17.24 2.41
CA GLU A 165 4.09 -18.17 2.84
C GLU A 165 5.40 -17.44 3.15
N ARG A 166 5.87 -16.61 2.20
CA ARG A 166 7.08 -15.79 2.36
C ARG A 166 6.98 -14.83 3.54
N ALA A 167 5.82 -14.20 3.74
CA ALA A 167 5.61 -13.26 4.82
C ALA A 167 5.70 -13.96 6.18
N LEU A 168 5.00 -15.09 6.35
CA LEU A 168 4.97 -15.82 7.61
C LEU A 168 6.37 -16.29 8.02
N ALA A 169 7.15 -16.86 7.09
CA ALA A 169 8.52 -17.27 7.35
C ALA A 169 9.43 -16.11 7.80
N ARG A 170 9.23 -14.91 7.25
CA ARG A 170 10.01 -13.71 7.60
C ARG A 170 9.58 -13.08 8.92
N ILE A 171 8.29 -13.12 9.22
CA ILE A 171 7.72 -12.55 10.45
C ILE A 171 8.27 -13.25 11.69
N GLU A 172 8.43 -14.57 11.65
CA GLU A 172 9.00 -15.34 12.77
C GLU A 172 10.41 -14.82 13.13
N ARG A 173 11.25 -14.58 12.13
CA ARG A 173 12.61 -14.07 12.31
C ARG A 173 12.64 -12.62 12.78
N LEU A 174 11.74 -11.78 12.28
CA LEU A 174 11.61 -10.40 12.74
C LEU A 174 11.13 -10.33 14.20
N ARG A 175 10.23 -11.23 14.61
CA ARG A 175 9.72 -11.33 15.99
C ARG A 175 10.76 -11.84 16.98
N ALA A 176 11.80 -12.53 16.51
CA ALA A 176 12.93 -12.94 17.35
C ALA A 176 13.84 -11.76 17.75
N LEU A 177 13.72 -10.60 17.08
CA LEU A 177 14.49 -9.42 17.43
C LEU A 177 13.91 -8.72 18.69
N PRO A 178 14.74 -8.38 19.69
CA PRO A 178 14.26 -7.77 20.93
C PRO A 178 13.49 -6.46 20.69
N GLY A 179 12.28 -6.37 21.25
CA GLY A 179 11.47 -5.16 21.23
C GLY A 179 10.81 -4.82 19.88
N VAL A 180 11.07 -5.57 18.81
CA VAL A 180 10.42 -5.36 17.51
C VAL A 180 8.97 -5.84 17.57
N THR A 181 8.04 -4.96 17.20
CA THR A 181 6.64 -5.35 17.00
C THR A 181 6.38 -5.55 15.52
N VAL A 182 5.93 -6.75 15.13
CA VAL A 182 5.60 -7.08 13.74
C VAL A 182 4.09 -7.28 13.60
N PHE A 183 3.47 -6.48 12.74
CA PHE A 183 2.02 -6.52 12.51
C PHE A 183 1.66 -7.77 11.72
N GLY A 184 0.59 -8.47 12.14
CA GLY A 184 0.19 -9.73 11.53
C GLY A 184 -1.31 -9.94 11.41
N GLU A 185 -1.67 -11.13 10.93
CA GLU A 185 -3.06 -11.57 10.80
C GLU A 185 -3.73 -11.69 12.18
N ARG A 186 -4.97 -11.19 12.29
CA ARG A 186 -5.87 -11.53 13.40
C ARG A 186 -6.49 -12.91 13.15
N ALA A 187 -6.98 -13.56 14.20
CA ALA A 187 -7.71 -14.82 14.07
C ALA A 187 -8.86 -14.68 13.05
N GLY A 188 -9.00 -15.65 12.15
CA GLY A 188 -10.04 -15.64 11.10
C GLY A 188 -9.78 -14.69 9.92
N THR A 189 -8.65 -13.98 9.90
CA THR A 189 -8.26 -13.08 8.79
C THR A 189 -7.13 -13.66 7.95
N ARG A 190 -7.05 -13.24 6.69
CA ARG A 190 -5.93 -13.51 5.78
C ARG A 190 -5.53 -12.22 5.07
N GLY A 191 -4.26 -11.85 5.18
CA GLY A 191 -3.70 -10.66 4.55
C GLY A 191 -3.28 -10.91 3.09
N SER A 192 -3.15 -9.84 2.31
CA SER A 192 -2.56 -9.88 0.96
C SER A 192 -1.03 -9.76 0.95
N TRP A 193 -0.43 -9.39 2.09
CA TRP A 193 1.01 -9.32 2.35
C TRP A 193 1.86 -8.65 1.25
N PRO A 194 1.57 -7.39 0.86
CA PRO A 194 2.40 -6.66 -0.11
C PRO A 194 3.78 -6.28 0.48
N PHE A 195 3.83 -6.08 1.79
CA PHE A 195 5.02 -5.78 2.59
C PHE A 195 4.77 -6.22 4.03
N LEU A 196 5.85 -6.33 4.80
CA LEU A 196 5.84 -6.56 6.24
C LEU A 196 5.89 -5.21 6.93
N LEU A 197 4.99 -4.99 7.88
CA LEU A 197 4.92 -3.77 8.66
C LEU A 197 5.41 -4.06 10.07
N LEU A 198 6.30 -3.23 10.59
CA LEU A 198 6.86 -3.37 11.92
C LEU A 198 7.09 -2.00 12.56
N THR A 199 7.19 -1.98 13.89
CA THR A 199 7.65 -0.81 14.64
C THR A 199 8.82 -1.19 15.53
N LEU A 200 9.79 -0.28 15.65
CA LEU A 200 10.90 -0.40 16.58
C LEU A 200 10.54 0.22 17.95
N PRO A 201 11.27 -0.11 19.03
CA PRO A 201 11.02 0.46 20.36
C PRO A 201 11.12 1.99 20.40
N ARG A 202 12.09 2.58 19.69
CA ARG A 202 12.35 4.02 19.70
C ARG A 202 12.47 4.59 18.29
N ALA A 203 12.04 5.84 18.12
CA ALA A 203 12.10 6.55 16.83
C ALA A 203 13.54 6.67 16.31
N GLN A 204 14.51 6.92 17.20
CA GLN A 204 15.93 7.04 16.86
C GLN A 204 16.48 5.77 16.20
N GLN A 205 15.98 4.59 16.61
CA GLN A 205 16.39 3.32 16.01
C GLN A 205 15.83 3.20 14.59
N ALA A 206 14.59 3.62 14.37
CA ALA A 206 13.98 3.61 13.03
C ALA A 206 14.72 4.57 12.08
N GLU A 207 15.09 5.75 12.56
CA GLU A 207 15.93 6.70 11.80
C GLU A 207 17.31 6.11 11.46
N ALA A 208 17.98 5.50 12.44
CA ALA A 208 19.31 4.90 12.22
C ALA A 208 19.26 3.77 11.17
N VAL A 209 18.24 2.93 11.22
CA VAL A 209 18.01 1.86 10.23
C VAL A 209 17.71 2.43 8.85
N LEU A 210 16.89 3.49 8.75
CA LEU A 210 16.57 4.12 7.47
C LEU A 210 17.76 4.86 6.86
N ALA A 211 18.57 5.54 7.68
CA ALA A 211 19.78 6.21 7.24
C ALA A 211 20.72 5.26 6.49
N GLU A 212 20.74 3.99 6.92
CA GLU A 212 21.55 2.95 6.29
C GLU A 212 20.86 2.25 5.12
N LEU A 213 19.59 1.85 5.28
CA LEU A 213 18.95 0.89 4.36
C LEU A 213 17.97 1.51 3.37
N TRP A 214 17.44 2.71 3.60
CA TRP A 214 16.38 3.26 2.74
C TRP A 214 16.89 3.48 1.31
N GLY A 215 18.11 3.99 1.15
CA GLY A 215 18.75 4.19 -0.15
C GLY A 215 19.42 2.95 -0.75
N ALA A 216 19.58 1.87 0.04
CA ALA A 216 20.39 0.69 -0.30
C ALA A 216 19.74 -0.23 -1.35
N GLY A 217 18.46 -0.04 -1.65
CA GLY A 217 17.75 -0.87 -2.64
C GLY A 217 17.31 -2.23 -2.10
N LEU A 218 17.29 -2.40 -0.78
CA LEU A 218 16.87 -3.65 -0.10
C LEU A 218 15.35 -3.70 0.15
N GLY A 219 14.60 -2.72 -0.35
CA GLY A 219 13.15 -2.69 -0.19
C GLY A 219 12.67 -2.42 1.25
N LEU A 220 13.54 -1.85 2.10
CA LEU A 220 13.15 -1.27 3.38
C LEU A 220 12.79 0.20 3.18
N SER A 221 11.67 0.63 3.75
CA SER A 221 11.21 2.02 3.66
C SER A 221 10.37 2.41 4.86
N ARG A 222 10.06 3.70 4.97
CA ARG A 222 9.07 4.22 5.90
C ARG A 222 7.68 4.08 5.28
N PRO A 223 6.64 3.64 6.01
CA PRO A 223 5.29 3.54 5.46
C PRO A 223 4.49 4.85 5.52
N PHE A 224 4.82 5.73 6.47
CA PHE A 224 4.18 7.04 6.68
C PHE A 224 5.22 8.02 7.21
N ILE A 225 5.31 9.21 6.63
CA ILE A 225 6.24 10.24 7.15
C ILE A 225 5.64 10.97 8.34
N HIS A 226 4.34 11.25 8.28
CA HIS A 226 3.66 12.19 9.17
C HIS A 226 2.24 11.70 9.51
N ALA A 227 1.66 12.25 10.59
CA ALA A 227 0.22 12.20 10.75
C ALA A 227 -0.45 13.16 9.76
N LEU A 228 -1.75 12.98 9.48
CA LEU A 228 -2.45 13.78 8.46
C LEU A 228 -2.31 15.30 8.64
N PRO A 229 -2.48 15.88 9.87
CA PRO A 229 -2.36 17.33 10.06
C PRO A 229 -0.95 17.87 9.77
N ASP A 230 0.08 17.05 9.88
CA ASP A 230 1.47 17.49 9.75
C ASP A 230 1.93 17.54 8.27
N TYR A 231 1.10 17.10 7.31
CA TYR A 231 1.39 17.29 5.90
C TYR A 231 1.01 18.71 5.44
N ALA A 232 2.01 19.52 5.09
CA ALA A 232 1.80 20.91 4.67
C ALA A 232 0.80 21.11 3.52
N TYR A 233 0.71 20.17 2.57
CA TYR A 233 -0.22 20.27 1.43
C TYR A 233 -1.70 19.95 1.81
N LEU A 234 -1.93 19.41 3.00
CA LEU A 234 -3.25 19.16 3.57
C LEU A 234 -3.71 20.27 4.51
N ALA A 235 -2.90 21.31 4.72
CA ALA A 235 -3.27 22.46 5.54
C ALA A 235 -4.61 23.07 5.06
N GLY A 236 -5.54 23.27 6.00
CA GLY A 236 -6.89 23.77 5.71
C GLY A 236 -7.87 22.74 5.11
N ARG A 237 -7.42 21.53 4.78
CA ARG A 237 -8.27 20.41 4.28
C ARG A 237 -8.57 19.39 5.36
N VAL A 238 -7.64 19.19 6.29
CA VAL A 238 -7.81 18.32 7.46
C VAL A 238 -7.84 19.15 8.73
N PRO A 239 -8.63 18.75 9.75
CA PRO A 239 -8.63 19.42 11.05
C PRO A 239 -7.22 19.42 11.67
N ASP A 240 -6.80 20.56 12.20
CA ASP A 240 -5.56 20.71 12.95
C ASP A 240 -5.73 20.17 14.38
N THR A 241 -5.87 18.85 14.48
CA THR A 241 -6.07 18.13 15.74
C THR A 241 -4.83 17.31 16.05
N PRO A 242 -4.19 17.46 17.23
CA PRO A 242 -3.03 16.66 17.60
C PRO A 242 -3.31 15.15 17.52
N MET A 243 -2.45 14.42 16.80
CA MET A 243 -2.55 12.97 16.65
C MET A 243 -1.31 12.24 17.20
N PRO A 244 -1.02 12.34 18.52
CA PRO A 244 0.24 11.86 19.09
C PRO A 244 0.50 10.37 18.87
N ARG A 245 -0.56 9.55 18.85
CA ARG A 245 -0.44 8.11 18.56
C ARG A 245 -0.08 7.82 17.10
N ALA A 246 -0.61 8.60 16.16
CA ALA A 246 -0.27 8.47 14.74
C ALA A 246 1.15 8.98 14.47
N ALA A 247 1.54 10.08 15.12
CA ALA A 247 2.89 10.63 15.03
C ALA A 247 3.93 9.64 15.60
N ASP A 248 3.69 9.08 16.79
CA ASP A 248 4.57 8.04 17.37
C ASP A 248 4.67 6.81 16.45
N PHE A 249 3.53 6.34 15.93
CA PHE A 249 3.50 5.22 15.00
C PHE A 249 4.33 5.52 13.74
N ALA A 250 4.11 6.66 13.09
CA ALA A 250 4.85 7.09 11.91
C ALA A 250 6.36 7.19 12.21
N ALA A 251 6.74 7.70 13.38
CA ALA A 251 8.13 7.86 13.81
C ALA A 251 8.87 6.52 13.98
N ARG A 252 8.18 5.47 14.44
CA ARG A 252 8.77 4.16 14.75
C ARG A 252 8.54 3.09 13.69
N ALA A 253 7.65 3.33 12.73
CA ALA A 253 7.23 2.32 11.75
C ALA A 253 8.22 2.18 10.59
N LEU A 254 8.47 0.93 10.23
CA LEU A 254 9.20 0.53 9.02
C LEU A 254 8.35 -0.44 8.21
N SER A 255 8.61 -0.48 6.91
CA SER A 255 8.06 -1.45 5.98
C SER A 255 9.19 -2.20 5.28
N ILE A 256 9.06 -3.51 5.15
CA ILE A 256 10.00 -4.36 4.42
C ILE A 256 9.23 -5.01 3.27
N SER A 257 9.72 -4.83 2.04
CA SER A 257 9.11 -5.42 0.84
C SER A 257 8.93 -6.93 1.00
N ASN A 258 7.75 -7.44 0.64
CA ASN A 258 7.50 -8.88 0.56
C ASN A 258 7.62 -9.42 -0.88
N SER A 259 8.26 -8.64 -1.76
CA SER A 259 8.51 -9.06 -3.13
C SER A 259 9.40 -10.30 -3.19
N HIS A 260 9.23 -11.09 -4.25
CA HIS A 260 10.14 -12.19 -4.59
C HIS A 260 11.54 -11.70 -5.00
N TRP A 261 11.71 -10.41 -5.26
CA TRP A 261 13.01 -9.80 -5.53
C TRP A 261 13.84 -9.51 -4.27
N LEU A 262 13.22 -9.52 -3.08
CA LEU A 262 13.98 -9.52 -1.84
C LEU A 262 14.42 -10.97 -1.61
N ASP A 263 15.68 -11.28 -1.88
CA ASP A 263 16.23 -12.61 -1.63
C ASP A 263 16.60 -12.80 -0.14
N GLU A 264 17.11 -14.00 0.17
CA GLU A 264 17.44 -14.39 1.54
C GLU A 264 18.67 -13.66 2.08
N GLU A 265 19.67 -13.38 1.24
CA GLU A 265 20.89 -12.65 1.62
C GLU A 265 20.56 -11.19 1.96
N ALA A 266 19.80 -10.52 1.09
CA ALA A 266 19.33 -9.16 1.31
C ALA A 266 18.43 -9.07 2.55
N PHE A 267 17.57 -10.06 2.79
CA PHE A 267 16.74 -10.09 4.00
C PHE A 267 17.58 -10.35 5.26
N ALA A 268 18.57 -11.24 5.21
CA ALA A 268 19.49 -11.47 6.32
C ALA A 268 20.30 -10.19 6.66
N HIS A 269 20.72 -9.44 5.64
CA HIS A 269 21.38 -8.14 5.84
C HIS A 269 20.46 -7.14 6.56
N ILE A 270 19.17 -7.06 6.19
CA ILE A 270 18.19 -6.24 6.91
C ILE A 270 18.12 -6.66 8.39
N LEU A 271 18.06 -7.96 8.69
CA LEU A 271 18.00 -8.46 10.06
C LEU A 271 19.24 -8.10 10.88
N GLN A 272 20.44 -8.20 10.28
CA GLN A 272 21.70 -7.83 10.94
C GLN A 272 21.72 -6.35 11.33
N VAL A 273 21.29 -5.47 10.42
CA VAL A 273 21.25 -4.03 10.65
C VAL A 273 20.20 -3.69 11.71
N LEU A 274 19.03 -4.32 11.66
CA LEU A 274 18.01 -4.18 12.71
C LEU A 274 18.58 -4.60 14.07
N ALA A 275 19.19 -5.78 14.18
CA ALA A 275 19.76 -6.28 15.43
C ALA A 275 20.83 -5.33 15.99
N ARG A 276 21.69 -4.78 15.13
CA ARG A 276 22.74 -3.83 15.53
C ARG A 276 22.20 -2.53 16.12
N HIS A 277 21.08 -2.02 15.60
CA HIS A 277 20.47 -0.77 16.11
C HIS A 277 19.48 -1.01 17.27
N LEU A 278 19.20 -2.27 17.62
CA LEU A 278 18.34 -2.66 18.74
C LEU A 278 19.11 -2.96 20.03
N GLY A 279 20.35 -3.42 19.92
CA GLY A 279 21.31 -3.57 21.04
C GLY A 279 21.95 -2.25 21.43
#